data_AF-A0A7J9XD32-F1
#
_entry.id   AF-A0A7J9XD32-F1
#
_cell.length_a   1.000
_cell.length_b   1.000
_cell.length_c   1.000
_cell.angle_alpha   90.00
_cell.angle_beta   90.00
_cell.angle_gamma   90.00
#
_symmetry.space_group_name_H-M   'P 1'
#
loop_
_entity.id
_entity.type
_entity.pdbx_description
1 polymer ?
#
loop_
_entity_poly.entity_id
_entity_poly.type
_entity_poly.pdbx_seq_one_letter_code
_entity_poly.pdbx_strand_id
1 'polypeptide(L)'
;MTTGTWRYPMVEPGAATGKVAAVYAQIAEVMPIVPSLFKSLAACPPYLALAWDQAAPALRDDIHLAAATASPTRCAPPPCHRRTRGYGRRWRSSCRR
;
A
#
# COMPACT_ATOMS: atom_id res chain seq x y z
N MET A 1 -25.73 -11.87 6.24
CA MET A 1 -24.62 -11.00 6.65
C MET A 1 -23.36 -11.47 5.95
N THR A 2 -23.00 -10.88 4.81
CA THR A 2 -21.76 -11.19 4.09
C THR A 2 -20.60 -10.52 4.82
N THR A 3 -19.86 -11.28 5.61
CA THR A 3 -18.53 -10.92 6.11
C THR A 3 -17.56 -10.90 4.93
N GLY A 4 -17.60 -9.83 4.13
CA GLY A 4 -16.79 -9.69 2.93
C GLY A 4 -15.44 -9.09 3.24
N THR A 5 -14.37 -9.88 3.22
CA THR A 5 -13.04 -9.36 2.92
C THR A 5 -13.02 -8.97 1.45
N TRP A 6 -13.12 -7.67 1.15
CA TRP A 6 -13.02 -7.20 -0.22
C TRP A 6 -11.58 -7.44 -0.71
N ARG A 7 -11.40 -8.46 -1.55
CA ARG A 7 -10.14 -8.73 -2.24
C ARG A 7 -10.15 -8.00 -3.58
N TYR A 8 -9.35 -6.96 -3.70
CA TYR A 8 -9.09 -6.36 -5.02
C TYR A 8 -8.21 -7.33 -5.83
N PRO A 9 -8.58 -7.65 -7.08
CA PRO A 9 -7.71 -8.42 -7.96
C PRO A 9 -6.47 -7.57 -8.26
N MET A 10 -5.32 -8.02 -7.76
CA MET A 10 -4.02 -7.38 -7.99
C MET A 10 -3.24 -8.20 -9.02
N VAL A 11 -2.65 -7.53 -10.01
CA VAL A 11 -1.72 -8.17 -10.95
C VAL A 11 -0.31 -7.97 -10.44
N GLU A 12 0.39 -9.06 -10.16
CA GLU A 12 1.78 -9.00 -9.73
C GLU A 12 2.72 -8.69 -10.91
N PRO A 13 3.85 -8.00 -10.70
CA PRO A 13 4.70 -7.54 -11.80
C PRO A 13 5.21 -8.64 -12.72
N GLY A 14 5.51 -9.83 -12.19
CA GLY A 14 5.94 -10.99 -12.99
C GLY A 14 4.83 -11.61 -13.85
N ALA A 15 3.56 -11.29 -13.58
CA ALA A 15 2.40 -11.74 -14.36
C ALA A 15 1.87 -10.64 -15.32
N ALA A 16 2.40 -9.42 -15.23
CA ALA A 16 1.97 -8.32 -16.08
C ALA A 16 2.45 -8.53 -17.53
N THR A 17 1.61 -8.17 -18.50
CA THR A 17 1.94 -8.26 -19.92
C THR A 17 1.57 -6.96 -20.65
N GLY A 18 2.14 -6.76 -21.84
CA GLY A 18 1.83 -5.63 -22.71
C GLY A 18 1.99 -4.27 -22.04
N LYS A 19 0.93 -3.44 -22.12
CA LYS A 19 0.94 -2.06 -21.58
C LYS A 19 1.13 -2.00 -20.06
N VAL A 20 0.60 -2.98 -19.31
CA VAL A 20 0.75 -3.02 -17.85
C VAL A 20 2.20 -3.26 -17.46
N ALA A 21 2.86 -4.22 -18.13
CA ALA A 21 4.28 -4.49 -17.90
C ALA A 21 5.16 -3.26 -18.20
N ALA A 22 4.85 -2.53 -19.28
CA ALA A 22 5.57 -1.31 -19.63
C ALA A 22 5.45 -0.22 -18.55
N VAL A 23 4.25 0.00 -18.00
CA VAL A 23 4.08 0.97 -16.90
C VAL A 23 4.78 0.50 -15.63
N TYR A 24 4.76 -0.79 -15.32
CA TYR A 24 5.46 -1.32 -14.14
C TYR A 24 6.98 -1.21 -14.24
N ALA A 25 7.54 -1.36 -15.44
CA ALA A 25 8.96 -1.10 -15.67
C ALA A 25 9.31 0.35 -15.33
N GLN A 26 8.51 1.33 -15.78
CA GLN A 26 8.74 2.74 -15.45
C GLN A 26 8.60 3.02 -13.94
N ILE A 27 7.65 2.36 -13.28
CA ILE A 27 7.49 2.47 -11.82
C ILE A 27 8.75 1.94 -11.12
N ALA A 28 9.30 0.82 -11.58
CA ALA A 28 10.48 0.19 -11.01
C ALA A 28 11.77 1.01 -11.20
N GLU A 29 11.81 1.95 -12.15
CA GLU A 29 12.92 2.90 -12.31
C GLU A 29 12.97 3.92 -11.15
N VAL A 30 11.83 4.21 -10.52
CA VAL A 30 11.71 5.25 -9.48
C VAL A 30 11.55 4.63 -8.10
N MET A 31 10.92 3.46 -7.99
CA MET A 31 10.60 2.82 -6.71
C MET A 31 11.08 1.36 -6.68
N PRO A 32 11.53 0.85 -5.51
CA PRO A 32 12.04 -0.52 -5.39
C PRO A 32 10.95 -1.60 -5.54
N ILE A 33 9.68 -1.24 -5.37
CA ILE A 33 8.52 -2.12 -5.51
C ILE A 33 7.39 -1.41 -6.25
N VAL A 34 6.53 -2.15 -6.95
CA VAL A 34 5.29 -1.62 -7.52
C VAL A 34 4.22 -1.55 -6.42
N PRO A 35 3.74 -0.34 -6.02
CA PRO A 35 2.74 -0.20 -4.98
C PRO A 35 1.44 -0.94 -5.30
N SER A 36 0.77 -1.46 -4.27
CA SER A 36 -0.49 -2.22 -4.40
C SER A 36 -1.61 -1.45 -5.12
N LEU A 37 -1.57 -0.11 -5.06
CA LEU A 37 -2.48 0.74 -5.83
C LEU A 37 -2.34 0.48 -7.34
N PHE A 38 -1.12 0.59 -7.89
CA PHE A 38 -0.86 0.33 -9.30
C PHE A 38 -1.08 -1.14 -9.69
N LYS A 39 -0.87 -2.07 -8.75
CA LYS A 39 -1.24 -3.49 -8.89
C LYS A 39 -2.74 -3.71 -9.08
N SER A 40 -3.55 -2.92 -8.37
CA SER A 40 -5.01 -2.98 -8.48
C SER A 40 -5.54 -2.31 -9.76
N LEU A 41 -4.83 -1.30 -10.27
CA LEU A 41 -5.22 -0.59 -11.49
C LEU A 41 -4.90 -1.35 -12.79
N ALA A 42 -4.12 -2.43 -12.74
CA ALA A 42 -3.80 -3.24 -13.93
C ALA A 42 -5.02 -3.81 -14.66
N ALA A 43 -6.15 -3.99 -13.97
CA ALA A 43 -7.41 -4.39 -14.60
C ALA A 43 -7.95 -3.35 -15.59
N CYS A 44 -7.50 -2.08 -15.50
CA CYS A 44 -7.82 -1.00 -16.42
C CYS A 44 -6.53 -0.31 -16.91
N PRO A 45 -5.85 -0.86 -17.95
CA PRO A 45 -4.57 -0.34 -18.41
C PRO A 45 -4.55 1.15 -18.81
N PRO A 46 -5.60 1.71 -19.45
CA PRO A 46 -5.63 3.14 -19.74
C PRO A 46 -5.63 4.00 -18.47
N TYR A 47 -6.36 3.58 -17.45
CA TYR A 47 -6.41 4.31 -16.18
C TYR A 47 -5.12 4.15 -15.38
N LEU A 48 -4.49 2.96 -15.42
CA LEU A 48 -3.15 2.75 -14.87
C LEU A 48 -2.14 3.73 -15.48
N ALA A 49 -2.16 3.91 -16.80
CA ALA A 49 -1.26 4.84 -17.49
C ALA A 49 -1.51 6.29 -17.05
N LEU A 50 -2.78 6.72 -16.98
CA LEU A 50 -3.14 8.07 -16.51
C LEU A 50 -2.72 8.30 -15.05
N ALA A 51 -2.98 7.33 -14.17
CA ALA A 51 -2.60 7.43 -12.77
C ALA A 51 -1.07 7.52 -12.59
N TRP A 52 -0.31 6.77 -13.40
CA TRP A 52 1.15 6.86 -13.37
C TRP A 52 1.65 8.21 -13.90
N ASP A 53 1.11 8.69 -15.02
CA ASP A 53 1.49 9.99 -15.62
C ASP A 53 1.31 11.14 -14.62
N GLN A 54 0.24 11.11 -13.82
CA GLN A 54 -0.02 12.10 -12.77
C GLN A 54 0.88 11.93 -11.53
N ALA A 55 1.23 10.70 -11.16
CA ALA A 55 2.02 10.42 -9.97
C ALA A 55 3.53 10.55 -10.18
N ALA A 56 4.02 10.25 -11.40
CA ALA A 56 5.43 10.12 -11.70
C ALA A 56 6.26 11.39 -11.39
N PRO A 57 5.79 12.63 -11.66
CA PRO A 57 6.55 13.83 -11.31
C PRO A 57 6.78 13.94 -9.80
N ALA A 58 5.72 13.76 -9.01
CA ALA A 58 5.80 13.85 -7.56
C ALA A 58 6.69 12.76 -6.96
N LEU A 59 6.69 11.55 -7.53
CA LEU A 59 7.52 10.45 -7.04
C LEU A 59 8.99 10.56 -7.43
N ARG A 60 9.34 11.38 -8.42
CA ARG A 60 10.73 11.66 -8.81
C ARG A 60 11.35 12.79 -8.00
N ASP A 61 10.52 13.64 -7.39
CA ASP A 61 11.00 14.68 -6.48
C ASP A 61 11.49 14.05 -5.16
N ASP A 62 12.72 14.41 -4.77
CA ASP A 62 13.45 13.84 -3.62
C ASP A 62 12.68 13.94 -2.29
N ILE A 63 11.81 14.94 -2.14
CA ILE A 63 10.98 15.15 -0.95
C ILE A 63 10.00 13.99 -0.73
N HIS A 64 9.50 13.37 -1.80
CA HIS A 64 8.48 12.32 -1.72
C HIS A 64 9.07 10.90 -1.75
N LEU A 65 10.23 10.72 -2.36
CA LEU A 65 10.98 9.45 -2.38
C LEU A 65 11.36 8.97 -0.98
N ALA A 66 11.74 9.89 -0.08
CA ALA A 66 12.04 9.58 1.32
C ALA A 66 10.82 9.06 2.10
N ALA A 67 9.61 9.57 1.79
CA ALA A 67 8.37 9.13 2.44
C ALA A 67 7.87 7.78 1.90
N ALA A 68 8.11 7.49 0.62
CA ALA A 68 7.68 6.24 -0.02
C ALA A 68 8.54 5.02 0.39
N THR A 69 9.80 5.25 0.73
CA THR A 69 10.76 4.22 1.17
C THR A 69 10.81 4.02 2.68
N ALA A 70 10.09 4.84 3.44
CA ALA A 70 9.85 4.61 4.86
C ALA A 70 9.07 3.29 5.01
N SER A 71 9.85 2.23 5.22
CA SER A 71 9.38 0.91 5.64
C SER A 71 8.25 1.09 6.67
N PRO A 72 7.21 0.24 6.69
CA PRO A 72 6.25 0.28 7.77
C PRO A 72 7.04 -0.05 9.04
N THR A 73 7.52 1.00 9.71
CA THR A 73 8.09 0.92 11.04
C THR A 73 7.06 0.13 11.80
N ARG A 74 7.43 -1.11 12.14
CA ARG A 74 6.67 -2.03 12.97
C ARG A 74 5.86 -1.17 13.91
N CYS A 75 4.54 -1.06 13.68
CA CYS A 75 3.70 -0.17 14.47
C CYS A 75 4.05 -0.50 15.92
N ALA A 76 4.79 0.40 16.56
CA ALA A 76 5.15 0.19 17.95
C ALA A 76 3.80 0.06 18.64
N PRO A 77 3.60 -0.96 19.48
CA PRO A 77 2.35 -1.05 20.23
C PRO A 77 2.14 0.33 20.87
N PRO A 78 0.92 0.90 20.79
CA PRO A 78 0.66 2.21 21.36
C PRO A 78 1.20 2.18 22.81
N PRO A 79 1.89 3.24 23.28
CA PRO A 79 2.35 3.28 24.65
C PRO A 79 1.15 2.94 25.52
N CYS A 80 1.30 1.93 26.36
CA CYS A 80 0.23 1.43 27.20
C CYS A 80 -0.30 2.61 28.02
N HIS A 81 -1.39 3.23 27.56
CA HIS A 81 -2.00 4.33 28.26
C HIS A 81 -2.39 3.81 29.63
N ARG A 82 -1.73 4.36 30.66
CA ARG A 82 -2.06 4.16 32.07
C ARG A 82 -3.57 4.38 32.19
N ARG A 83 -4.30 3.29 32.47
CA ARG A 83 -5.77 3.24 32.62
C ARG A 83 -6.28 4.51 33.31
N THR A 84 -6.87 5.44 32.56
CA THR A 84 -7.90 6.32 33.10
C THR A 84 -9.17 5.48 33.19
N ARG A 85 -9.73 5.36 34.40
CA ARG A 85 -11.00 4.67 34.63
C ARG A 85 -12.08 5.42 33.85
N GLY A 86 -12.59 4.82 32.77
CA GLY A 86 -13.74 5.41 32.07
C GLY A 86 -14.07 4.72 30.76
N TYR A 87 -15.14 3.92 30.81
CA TYR A 87 -15.99 3.45 29.71
C TYR A 87 -15.37 2.56 28.61
N GLY A 88 -15.84 1.31 28.61
CA GLY A 88 -15.20 0.19 27.94
C GLY A 88 -15.28 0.17 26.41
N ARG A 89 -14.21 -0.38 25.82
CA ARG A 89 -14.32 -1.52 24.92
C ARG A 89 -13.24 -2.53 25.31
N ARG A 90 -13.68 -3.75 25.61
CA ARG A 90 -12.86 -4.84 26.12
C ARG A 90 -12.07 -5.46 24.96
N TRP A 91 -10.90 -4.91 24.66
CA TRP A 91 -9.90 -5.62 23.85
C TRP A 91 -9.33 -6.77 24.70
N ARG A 92 -9.74 -8.00 24.38
CA ARG A 92 -9.26 -9.21 25.03
C ARG A 92 -8.33 -9.93 24.04
N SER A 93 -7.06 -9.53 24.01
CA SER A 93 -6.00 -10.30 23.37
C SER A 93 -5.06 -10.77 24.46
N SER A 94 -5.26 -12.02 24.84
CA SER A 94 -4.49 -12.78 25.82
C SER A 94 -2.99 -12.71 25.50
N CYS A 95 -2.21 -12.00 26.31
CA CYS A 95 -0.80 -12.34 26.48
C CYS A 95 -0.75 -13.64 27.27
N ARG A 96 -0.54 -14.77 26.58
CA ARG A 96 -0.23 -16.04 27.25
C ARG A 96 1.28 -16.12 27.46
N ARG A 97 1.60 -16.17 28.76
CA ARG A 97 2.82 -16.63 29.45
C ARG A 97 4.13 -15.93 29.16
#